data_AF-Q97UK7-F1
#
_entry.id   AF-Q97UK7-F1
#
_cell.length_a   1.000
_cell.length_b   1.000
_cell.length_c   1.000
_cell.angle_alpha   90.00
_cell.angle_beta   90.00
_cell.angle_gamma   90.00
#
_symmetry.space_group_name_H-M   'P 1'
#
loop_
_entity.id
_entity.type
_entity.pdbx_description
1 polymer ?
#
loop_
_entity_poly.entity_id
_entity_poly.type
_entity_poly.pdbx_seq_one_letter_code
_entity_poly.pdbx_strand_id
1 'polypeptide(L)'
;MKIFYINAFIVNTRTYMRLDFTLYLLISSLISIFTILYISFTLPLAFTYKPKSSQTNIKRSEITVLIPVYKEDVDVFKEVINSVKKQDLNFVVVGDGCDEPYKSITISKGGLFVKLDKNMGKRRAIREGFKYVKTPYVLLLDSDTILPDNSIDILSSKLAGDIVAVSPEISILPGRNKVTFHISEMMQRLREISYRALARFGSIVSLNGQCILAKTDVIKSLVESEEFNSVKLWRFSTILGDDRQITNYIYSKGYKATVTNDVVVKTKAPDTIRDLLKQMVRWYRSNNFFLIKEIGDGTIIKKGFFYMFTVLYWYALPLLTLLSYSLYTEIILSHAIKHWNFIVRAITTDPARFIENVIISRIDRLFNIDPTPIANKFHHFLPHHFNPIMLIYDNKLSAKMILFHYFYVFHTLVGEVSAIVSIVMIISILLYTRKIRGFALGLLAFPLMFLADIFALMTIWRQKKWSGRN
;
A
#
# COMPACT_ATOMS: atom_id res chain seq x y z
N MET A 1 -4.00 42.33 -18.22
CA MET A 1 -4.32 41.07 -18.93
C MET A 1 -4.67 39.88 -18.02
N LYS A 2 -4.08 39.71 -16.82
CA LYS A 2 -4.43 38.61 -15.86
C LYS A 2 -5.88 38.66 -15.32
N ILE A 3 -6.46 39.85 -15.17
CA ILE A 3 -7.85 40.04 -14.70
C ILE A 3 -8.90 39.70 -15.77
N PHE A 4 -8.53 39.74 -17.06
CA PHE A 4 -9.47 39.52 -18.17
C PHE A 4 -9.87 38.05 -18.35
N TYR A 5 -9.02 37.10 -17.98
CA TYR A 5 -9.34 35.67 -18.06
C TYR A 5 -10.27 35.18 -16.95
N ILE A 6 -10.15 35.76 -15.75
CA ILE A 6 -11.12 35.54 -14.67
C ILE A 6 -12.46 36.21 -15.05
N ASN A 7 -12.41 37.40 -15.64
CA ASN A 7 -13.62 38.12 -16.06
C ASN A 7 -14.37 37.41 -17.20
N ALA A 8 -13.70 36.80 -18.18
CA ALA A 8 -14.41 36.03 -19.22
C ALA A 8 -15.07 34.75 -18.67
N PHE A 9 -14.49 34.14 -17.63
CA PHE A 9 -15.07 32.97 -16.97
C PHE A 9 -16.27 33.33 -16.08
N ILE A 10 -16.24 34.50 -15.43
CA ILE A 10 -17.30 34.96 -14.53
C ILE A 10 -18.44 35.70 -15.27
N VAL A 11 -18.14 36.49 -16.29
CA VAL A 11 -19.15 37.33 -16.97
C VAL A 11 -20.07 36.51 -17.89
N ASN A 12 -19.61 35.38 -18.42
CA ASN A 12 -20.42 34.50 -19.29
C ASN A 12 -21.07 33.31 -18.54
N THR A 13 -20.91 33.24 -17.21
CA THR A 13 -21.53 32.24 -16.32
C THR A 13 -22.54 32.87 -15.36
N ARG A 14 -23.33 33.84 -15.84
CA ARG A 14 -24.57 34.27 -15.15
C ARG A 14 -25.60 33.15 -14.98
N THR A 15 -25.40 32.03 -15.67
CA THR A 15 -26.21 30.81 -15.60
C THR A 15 -25.47 29.75 -14.78
N TYR A 16 -25.93 29.55 -13.54
CA TYR A 16 -25.65 28.42 -12.63
C TYR A 16 -24.20 27.89 -12.57
N MET A 17 -23.55 28.02 -11.41
CA MET A 17 -22.30 27.27 -11.13
C MET A 17 -22.52 25.81 -11.50
N ARG A 18 -21.76 25.30 -12.48
CA ARG A 18 -21.93 23.92 -12.93
C ARG A 18 -21.62 23.00 -11.74
N LEU A 19 -22.55 22.09 -11.47
CA LEU A 19 -22.47 21.14 -10.35
C LEU A 19 -21.19 20.29 -10.45
N ASP A 20 -20.80 19.92 -11.67
CA ASP A 20 -19.56 19.17 -11.97
C ASP A 20 -18.29 19.85 -11.43
N PHE A 21 -18.15 21.16 -11.58
CA PHE A 21 -16.99 21.93 -11.12
C PHE A 21 -16.94 21.99 -9.59
N THR A 22 -18.11 22.17 -8.96
CA THR A 22 -18.20 22.18 -7.49
C THR A 22 -17.87 20.81 -6.90
N LEU A 23 -18.36 19.72 -7.54
CA LEU A 23 -18.03 18.34 -7.17
C LEU A 23 -16.54 18.03 -7.37
N TYR A 24 -15.95 18.47 -8.48
CA TYR A 24 -14.51 18.33 -8.72
C TYR A 24 -13.69 18.99 -7.60
N LEU A 25 -13.98 20.26 -7.28
CA LEU A 25 -13.29 20.99 -6.22
C LEU A 25 -13.47 20.31 -4.85
N LEU A 26 -14.68 19.83 -4.53
CA LEU A 26 -14.96 19.12 -3.28
C LEU A 26 -14.15 17.83 -3.16
N ILE A 27 -14.19 16.97 -4.18
CA ILE A 27 -13.51 15.67 -4.16
C ILE A 27 -12.00 15.87 -4.09
N SER A 28 -11.45 16.78 -4.89
CA SER A 28 -10.02 17.09 -4.87
C SER A 28 -9.58 17.72 -3.54
N SER A 29 -10.38 18.61 -2.94
CA SER A 29 -10.13 19.11 -1.58
C SER A 29 -10.13 18.00 -0.53
N LEU A 30 -11.08 17.06 -0.60
CA LEU A 30 -11.13 15.92 0.32
C LEU A 30 -9.89 15.02 0.17
N ILE A 31 -9.46 14.74 -1.06
CA ILE A 31 -8.21 14.01 -1.33
C ILE A 31 -7.04 14.73 -0.67
N SER A 32 -6.92 16.04 -0.88
CA SER A 32 -5.83 16.84 -0.30
C SER A 32 -5.87 16.86 1.23
N ILE A 33 -7.04 17.06 1.86
CA ILE A 33 -7.19 17.01 3.33
C ILE A 33 -6.76 15.65 3.88
N PHE A 34 -7.26 14.56 3.30
CA PHE A 34 -6.91 13.21 3.78
C PHE A 34 -5.45 12.88 3.53
N THR A 35 -4.85 13.36 2.43
CA THR A 35 -3.41 13.24 2.17
C THR A 35 -2.59 13.96 3.24
N ILE A 36 -2.98 15.19 3.59
CA ILE A 36 -2.33 15.97 4.66
C ILE A 36 -2.40 15.20 5.97
N LEU A 37 -3.59 14.80 6.40
CA LEU A 37 -3.77 14.04 7.64
C LEU A 37 -2.93 12.76 7.61
N TYR A 38 -3.04 11.96 6.55
CA TYR A 38 -2.29 10.72 6.44
C TYR A 38 -0.78 10.90 6.57
N ILE A 39 -0.19 11.82 5.81
CA ILE A 39 1.26 12.01 5.80
C ILE A 39 1.75 12.65 7.10
N SER A 40 1.05 13.66 7.60
CA SER A 40 1.41 14.38 8.83
C SER A 40 1.37 13.50 10.07
N PHE A 41 0.48 12.49 10.12
CA PHE A 41 0.52 11.48 11.18
C PHE A 41 1.55 10.37 10.89
N THR A 42 1.60 9.85 9.67
CA THR A 42 2.41 8.67 9.35
C THR A 42 3.91 8.93 9.48
N LEU A 43 4.45 10.03 8.92
CA LEU A 43 5.90 10.24 8.90
C LEU A 43 6.50 10.40 10.30
N PRO A 44 6.01 11.29 11.19
CA PRO A 44 6.60 11.45 12.52
C PRO A 44 6.52 10.15 13.34
N LEU A 45 5.40 9.42 13.25
CA LEU A 45 5.23 8.15 13.95
C LEU A 45 6.19 7.08 13.43
N ALA A 46 6.39 7.01 12.11
CA ALA A 46 7.30 6.04 11.50
C ALA A 46 8.76 6.26 11.90
N PHE A 47 9.22 7.51 11.94
CA PHE A 47 10.61 7.86 12.26
C PHE A 47 10.93 7.79 13.76
N THR A 48 9.94 7.96 14.62
CA THR A 48 10.11 7.89 16.08
C THR A 48 9.80 6.50 16.67
N TYR A 49 9.32 5.56 15.84
CA TYR A 49 8.99 4.20 16.27
C TYR A 49 10.24 3.43 16.71
N LYS A 50 10.17 2.88 17.92
CA LYS A 50 11.14 1.92 18.47
C LYS A 50 10.43 0.61 18.76
N PRO A 51 10.87 -0.53 18.17
CA PRO A 51 10.26 -1.84 18.44
C PRO A 51 10.37 -2.19 19.92
N LYS A 52 9.28 -2.72 20.49
CA LYS A 52 9.35 -3.35 21.83
C LYS A 52 10.09 -4.67 21.73
N SER A 53 10.91 -4.98 22.71
CA SER A 53 11.53 -6.28 22.91
C SER A 53 11.28 -6.76 24.33
N SER A 54 11.12 -8.06 24.47
CA SER A 54 11.01 -8.78 25.73
C SER A 54 12.27 -9.61 25.94
N GLN A 55 12.61 -9.85 27.21
CA GLN A 55 13.65 -10.80 27.61
C GLN A 55 13.12 -12.24 27.68
N THR A 56 11.97 -12.54 27.04
CA THR A 56 11.39 -13.88 26.99
C THR A 56 12.36 -14.85 26.35
N ASN A 57 12.85 -15.80 27.15
CA ASN A 57 13.80 -16.81 26.74
C ASN A 57 13.06 -18.01 26.15
N ILE A 58 12.53 -17.86 24.93
CA ILE A 58 11.92 -18.97 24.18
C ILE A 58 13.05 -19.87 23.70
N LYS A 59 12.99 -21.15 24.07
CA LYS A 59 14.01 -22.11 23.65
C LYS A 59 13.77 -22.50 22.20
N ARG A 60 14.85 -22.69 21.44
CA ARG A 60 14.79 -23.15 20.03
C ARG A 60 14.06 -24.50 19.88
N SER A 61 14.13 -25.36 20.89
CA SER A 61 13.38 -26.63 20.94
C SER A 61 11.86 -26.47 21.06
N GLU A 62 11.38 -25.30 21.50
CA GLU A 62 9.95 -24.95 21.59
C GLU A 62 9.41 -24.36 20.28
N ILE A 63 10.21 -24.38 19.20
CA ILE A 63 9.85 -23.87 17.88
C ILE A 63 9.90 -25.02 16.88
N THR A 64 8.82 -25.21 16.12
CA THR A 64 8.83 -26.06 14.93
C THR A 64 8.63 -25.23 13.67
N VAL A 65 9.56 -25.35 12.73
CA VAL A 65 9.45 -24.75 11.40
C VAL A 65 8.57 -25.62 10.53
N LEU A 66 7.60 -25.01 9.85
CA LEU A 66 6.70 -25.68 8.93
C LEU A 66 6.88 -25.10 7.53
N ILE A 67 7.33 -25.94 6.60
CA ILE A 67 7.76 -25.54 5.25
C ILE A 67 6.93 -26.30 4.20
N PRO A 68 5.92 -25.68 3.58
CA PRO A 68 5.29 -26.25 2.39
C PRO A 68 6.23 -26.11 1.19
N VAL A 69 6.32 -27.14 0.34
CA VAL A 69 7.14 -27.12 -0.89
C VAL A 69 6.37 -27.67 -2.08
N TYR A 70 6.48 -27.01 -3.23
CA TYR A 70 5.96 -27.48 -4.52
C TYR A 70 6.81 -26.99 -5.68
N LYS A 71 7.56 -27.90 -6.31
CA LYS A 71 8.40 -27.61 -7.50
C LYS A 71 9.35 -26.40 -7.31
N GLU A 72 9.84 -26.21 -6.09
CA GLU A 72 10.83 -25.17 -5.77
C GLU A 72 12.19 -25.50 -6.41
N ASP A 73 12.98 -24.47 -6.69
CA ASP A 73 14.38 -24.68 -7.06
C ASP A 73 15.10 -25.49 -5.96
N VAL A 74 15.75 -26.58 -6.36
CA VAL A 74 16.31 -27.56 -5.42
C VAL A 74 17.47 -26.97 -4.62
N ASP A 75 18.28 -26.09 -5.23
CA ASP A 75 19.43 -25.50 -4.57
C ASP A 75 18.99 -24.41 -3.61
N VAL A 76 17.99 -23.60 -3.98
CA VAL A 76 17.35 -22.66 -3.05
C VAL A 76 16.74 -23.41 -1.86
N PHE A 77 16.02 -24.50 -2.09
CA PHE A 77 15.45 -25.30 -1.01
C PHE A 77 16.53 -25.86 -0.06
N LYS A 78 17.67 -26.34 -0.60
CA LYS A 78 18.81 -26.78 0.23
C LYS A 78 19.32 -25.64 1.11
N GLU A 79 19.45 -24.42 0.57
CA GLU A 79 19.87 -23.25 1.34
C GLU A 79 18.88 -22.93 2.47
N VAL A 80 17.57 -23.02 2.21
CA VAL A 80 16.53 -22.85 3.23
C VAL A 80 16.69 -23.88 4.35
N ILE A 81 16.76 -25.17 4.03
CA ILE A 81 16.93 -26.24 5.03
C ILE A 81 18.25 -26.08 5.81
N ASN A 82 19.34 -25.70 5.15
CA ASN A 82 20.60 -25.43 5.83
C ASN A 82 20.49 -24.23 6.79
N SER A 83 19.76 -23.16 6.42
CA SER A 83 19.54 -22.00 7.29
C SER A 83 18.72 -22.33 8.55
N VAL A 84 17.73 -23.22 8.40
CA VAL A 84 16.94 -23.76 9.51
C VAL A 84 17.81 -24.62 10.42
N LYS A 85 18.61 -25.53 9.84
CA LYS A 85 19.45 -26.44 10.64
C LYS A 85 20.59 -25.72 11.35
N LYS A 86 21.16 -24.67 10.76
CA LYS A 86 22.21 -23.84 11.38
C LYS A 86 21.73 -23.15 12.67
N GLN A 87 20.43 -22.92 12.78
CA GLN A 87 19.80 -22.37 13.99
C GLN A 87 19.27 -23.44 14.95
N ASP A 88 19.55 -24.71 14.68
CA ASP A 88 19.15 -25.88 15.50
C ASP A 88 17.65 -25.94 15.82
N LEU A 89 16.82 -25.78 14.78
CA LEU A 89 15.37 -25.82 14.89
C LEU A 89 14.83 -27.19 14.48
N ASN A 90 13.74 -27.61 15.12
CA ASN A 90 12.92 -28.71 14.64
C ASN A 90 12.15 -28.26 13.39
N PHE A 91 12.01 -29.11 12.37
CA PHE A 91 11.29 -28.72 11.17
C PHE A 91 10.51 -29.87 10.51
N VAL A 92 9.38 -29.50 9.92
CA VAL A 92 8.48 -30.34 9.15
C VAL A 92 8.35 -29.75 7.75
N VAL A 93 8.62 -30.55 6.73
CA VAL A 93 8.45 -30.18 5.32
C VAL A 93 7.25 -30.93 4.78
N VAL A 94 6.37 -30.21 4.07
CA VAL A 94 5.19 -30.79 3.42
C VAL A 94 5.34 -30.70 1.91
N GLY A 95 5.54 -31.84 1.25
CA GLY A 95 5.55 -31.94 -0.20
C GLY A 95 4.13 -31.91 -0.78
N ASP A 96 3.74 -30.80 -1.39
CA ASP A 96 2.39 -30.57 -1.91
C ASP A 96 2.19 -31.18 -3.31
N GLY A 97 2.12 -32.51 -3.39
CA GLY A 97 2.13 -33.22 -4.68
C GLY A 97 3.52 -33.33 -5.30
N CYS A 98 4.57 -33.23 -4.47
CA CYS A 98 5.95 -33.54 -4.83
C CYS A 98 6.63 -34.32 -3.69
N ASP A 99 7.73 -34.99 -3.99
CA ASP A 99 8.40 -35.92 -3.07
C ASP A 99 9.93 -35.72 -3.13
N GLU A 100 10.60 -36.41 -4.06
CA GLU A 100 12.02 -36.19 -4.32
C GLU A 100 12.29 -34.96 -5.19
N PRO A 101 13.42 -34.26 -4.99
CA PRO A 101 14.50 -34.54 -4.03
C PRO A 101 14.26 -33.96 -2.62
N TYR A 102 13.14 -33.28 -2.39
CA TYR A 102 12.86 -32.54 -1.15
C TYR A 102 12.82 -33.45 0.08
N LYS A 103 12.26 -34.66 -0.07
CA LYS A 103 12.22 -35.68 0.97
C LYS A 103 13.62 -36.10 1.42
N SER A 104 14.49 -36.51 0.50
CA SER A 104 15.86 -36.91 0.83
C SER A 104 16.65 -35.80 1.52
N ILE A 105 16.52 -34.56 1.03
CA ILE A 105 17.16 -33.38 1.64
C ILE A 105 16.65 -33.17 3.07
N THR A 106 15.33 -33.26 3.27
CA THR A 106 14.70 -33.07 4.59
C THR A 106 15.17 -34.12 5.59
N ILE A 107 15.09 -35.41 5.22
CA ILE A 107 15.45 -36.52 6.11
C ILE A 107 16.94 -36.50 6.45
N SER A 108 17.80 -36.25 5.47
CA SER A 108 19.27 -36.18 5.69
C SER A 108 19.69 -35.07 6.67
N LYS A 109 18.82 -34.08 6.90
CA LYS A 109 19.04 -32.97 7.83
C LYS A 109 18.27 -33.13 9.15
N GLY A 110 17.63 -34.29 9.36
CA GLY A 110 16.89 -34.63 10.58
C GLY A 110 15.48 -34.04 10.66
N GLY A 111 14.92 -33.57 9.54
CA GLY A 111 13.55 -33.07 9.47
C GLY A 111 12.53 -34.18 9.19
N LEU A 112 11.27 -33.89 9.50
CA LEU A 112 10.14 -34.74 9.12
C LEU A 112 9.65 -34.33 7.73
N PHE A 113 9.45 -35.29 6.83
CA PHE A 113 8.80 -35.05 5.54
C PHE A 113 7.40 -35.67 5.50
N VAL A 114 6.42 -34.87 5.12
CA VAL A 114 5.01 -35.28 4.95
C VAL A 114 4.63 -35.09 3.49
N LYS A 115 4.10 -36.13 2.86
CA LYS A 115 3.71 -36.10 1.45
C LYS A 115 2.21 -35.92 1.30
N LEU A 116 1.80 -35.03 0.40
CA LEU A 116 0.44 -34.99 -0.14
C LEU A 116 0.42 -35.63 -1.52
N ASP A 117 -0.60 -36.44 -1.80
CA ASP A 117 -0.68 -37.22 -3.05
C ASP A 117 -0.77 -36.34 -4.31
N LYS A 118 -1.34 -35.14 -4.18
CA LYS A 118 -1.49 -34.17 -5.26
C LYS A 118 -1.31 -32.75 -4.73
N ASN A 119 -1.06 -31.82 -5.64
CA ASN A 119 -1.03 -30.41 -5.29
C ASN A 119 -2.44 -29.94 -4.86
N MET A 120 -2.52 -29.56 -3.59
CA MET A 120 -3.69 -29.07 -2.90
C MET A 120 -3.56 -27.57 -2.56
N GLY A 121 -2.37 -26.99 -2.74
CA GLY A 121 -2.04 -25.60 -2.52
C GLY A 121 -1.45 -25.32 -1.13
N LYS A 122 -0.66 -24.24 -1.02
CA LYS A 122 0.07 -23.81 0.19
C LYS A 122 -0.75 -23.91 1.48
N ARG A 123 -1.97 -23.38 1.49
CA ARG A 123 -2.85 -23.37 2.69
C ARG A 123 -3.18 -24.79 3.19
N ARG A 124 -3.48 -25.72 2.27
CA ARG A 124 -3.77 -27.11 2.62
C ARG A 124 -2.50 -27.82 3.07
N ALA A 125 -1.36 -27.58 2.41
CA ALA A 125 -0.07 -28.09 2.85
C ALA A 125 0.29 -27.62 4.27
N ILE A 126 0.08 -26.33 4.58
CA ILE A 126 0.23 -25.80 5.94
C ILE A 126 -0.71 -26.52 6.90
N ARG A 127 -2.00 -26.64 6.60
CA ARG A 127 -2.97 -27.32 7.48
C ARG A 127 -2.60 -28.78 7.77
N GLU A 128 -2.16 -29.52 6.75
CA GLU A 128 -1.75 -30.91 6.92
C GLU A 128 -0.45 -31.06 7.72
N GLY A 129 0.54 -30.21 7.45
CA GLY A 129 1.78 -30.19 8.24
C GLY A 129 1.58 -29.70 9.67
N PHE A 130 0.62 -28.82 9.92
CA PHE A 130 0.32 -28.28 11.25
C PHE A 130 -0.04 -29.38 12.27
N LYS A 131 -0.61 -30.50 11.82
CA LYS A 131 -0.94 -31.66 12.67
C LYS A 131 0.29 -32.25 13.37
N TYR A 132 1.48 -32.06 12.80
CA TYR A 132 2.76 -32.53 13.32
C TYR A 132 3.48 -31.50 14.20
N VAL A 133 2.98 -30.27 14.28
CA VAL A 133 3.52 -29.23 15.15
C VAL A 133 2.99 -29.45 16.56
N LYS A 134 3.87 -29.86 17.48
CA LYS A 134 3.54 -30.09 18.91
C LYS A 134 4.14 -29.05 19.86
N THR A 135 4.91 -28.13 19.31
CA THR A 135 5.65 -27.13 20.05
C THR A 135 4.78 -25.89 20.33
N PRO A 136 5.06 -25.13 21.40
CA PRO A 136 4.32 -23.91 21.75
C PRO A 136 4.37 -22.82 20.66
N TYR A 137 5.39 -22.85 19.80
CA TYR A 137 5.57 -21.88 18.73
C TYR A 137 5.79 -22.57 17.38
N VAL A 138 5.21 -21.99 16.35
CA VAL A 138 5.34 -22.43 14.96
C VAL A 138 5.96 -21.32 14.13
N LEU A 139 6.94 -21.68 13.30
CA LEU A 139 7.52 -20.80 12.30
C LEU A 139 7.03 -21.26 10.92
N LEU A 140 6.05 -20.56 10.35
CA LEU A 140 5.66 -20.78 8.95
C LEU A 140 6.72 -20.14 8.06
N LEU A 141 7.35 -20.93 7.20
CA LEU A 141 8.47 -20.50 6.36
C LEU A 141 8.25 -20.94 4.91
N ASP A 142 8.39 -20.02 3.96
CA ASP A 142 8.33 -20.35 2.53
C ASP A 142 9.55 -21.17 2.09
N SER A 143 9.37 -22.08 1.12
CA SER A 143 10.43 -22.95 0.59
C SER A 143 11.57 -22.21 -0.13
N ASP A 144 11.40 -20.91 -0.39
CA ASP A 144 12.36 -20.01 -1.03
C ASP A 144 12.93 -18.93 -0.09
N THR A 145 12.63 -19.00 1.21
CA THR A 145 13.01 -17.98 2.20
C THR A 145 14.11 -18.46 3.13
N ILE A 146 15.31 -17.92 2.93
CA ILE A 146 16.50 -18.24 3.75
C ILE A 146 16.47 -17.40 5.02
N LEU A 147 16.58 -18.06 6.18
CA LEU A 147 16.64 -17.38 7.48
C LEU A 147 18.04 -16.78 7.71
N PRO A 148 18.15 -15.50 8.09
CA PRO A 148 19.42 -14.93 8.54
C PRO A 148 19.93 -15.60 9.81
N ASP A 149 21.25 -15.60 10.00
CA ASP A 149 21.88 -16.09 11.23
C ASP A 149 21.34 -15.34 12.46
N ASN A 150 21.12 -16.07 13.57
CA ASN A 150 20.60 -15.54 14.83
C ASN A 150 19.22 -14.85 14.73
N SER A 151 18.49 -15.05 13.64
CA SER A 151 17.18 -14.42 13.42
C SER A 151 16.12 -14.91 14.39
N ILE A 152 16.13 -16.18 14.77
CA ILE A 152 15.09 -16.76 15.62
C ILE A 152 15.08 -16.17 17.03
N ASP A 153 16.25 -15.93 17.62
CA ASP A 153 16.33 -15.36 18.96
C ASP A 153 15.80 -13.91 18.95
N ILE A 154 16.11 -13.15 17.90
CA ILE A 154 15.60 -11.79 17.71
C ILE A 154 14.08 -11.81 17.50
N LEU A 155 13.55 -12.66 16.61
CA LEU A 155 12.11 -12.79 16.39
C LEU A 155 11.39 -13.17 17.68
N SER A 156 11.90 -14.17 18.39
CA SER A 156 11.36 -14.63 19.68
C SER A 156 11.29 -13.51 20.71
N SER A 157 12.29 -12.62 20.76
CA SER A 157 12.29 -11.45 21.64
C SER A 157 11.14 -10.47 21.37
N LYS A 158 10.52 -10.51 20.18
CA LYS A 158 9.40 -9.61 19.80
C LYS A 158 8.04 -10.16 20.22
N LEU A 159 7.95 -11.41 20.66
CA LEU A 159 6.73 -12.00 21.21
C LEU A 159 6.52 -11.54 22.66
N ALA A 160 6.22 -10.26 22.82
CA ALA A 160 6.11 -9.55 24.09
C ALA A 160 4.66 -9.15 24.40
N GLY A 161 4.20 -9.39 25.64
CA GLY A 161 2.87 -8.98 26.08
C GLY A 161 1.75 -9.62 25.25
N ASP A 162 0.95 -8.77 24.58
CA ASP A 162 -0.15 -9.17 23.71
C ASP A 162 0.28 -9.51 22.27
N ILE A 163 1.57 -9.38 21.94
CA ILE A 163 2.12 -9.75 20.63
C ILE A 163 2.35 -11.26 20.58
N VAL A 164 1.56 -11.95 19.76
CA VAL A 164 1.57 -13.43 19.64
C VAL A 164 2.10 -13.92 18.30
N ALA A 165 2.37 -13.01 17.36
CA ALA A 165 3.04 -13.33 16.11
C ALA A 165 3.95 -12.19 15.64
N VAL A 166 5.04 -12.58 14.97
CA VAL A 166 6.02 -11.66 14.40
C VAL A 166 6.52 -12.16 13.05
N SER A 167 6.77 -11.22 12.15
CA SER A 167 7.50 -11.46 10.91
C SER A 167 8.75 -10.59 10.82
N PRO A 168 9.84 -11.07 10.18
CA PRO A 168 10.95 -10.22 9.78
C PRO A 168 10.50 -9.27 8.65
N GLU A 169 11.19 -8.15 8.50
CA GLU A 169 10.99 -7.25 7.36
C GLU A 169 11.57 -7.86 6.08
N ILE A 170 11.02 -7.45 4.93
CA ILE A 170 11.46 -7.91 3.62
C ILE A 170 12.37 -6.88 2.98
N SER A 171 13.55 -7.31 2.54
CA SER A 171 14.36 -6.56 1.58
C SER A 171 14.25 -7.17 0.20
N ILE A 172 14.09 -6.31 -0.80
CA ILE A 172 14.12 -6.72 -2.19
C ILE A 172 15.58 -6.86 -2.63
N LEU A 173 15.92 -7.98 -3.27
CA LEU A 173 17.17 -8.17 -3.99
C LEU A 173 17.01 -7.81 -5.47
N PRO A 174 18.06 -7.27 -6.11
CA PRO A 174 18.05 -7.03 -7.55
C PRO A 174 17.71 -8.30 -8.33
N GLY A 175 16.73 -8.19 -9.23
CA GLY A 175 16.45 -9.21 -10.25
C GLY A 175 17.25 -8.95 -11.52
N ARG A 176 16.87 -9.63 -12.62
CA ARG A 176 17.47 -9.37 -13.94
C ARG A 176 17.17 -7.96 -14.45
N ASN A 177 16.03 -7.40 -14.07
CA ASN A 177 15.57 -6.09 -14.50
C ASN A 177 15.71 -5.04 -13.38
N LYS A 178 16.49 -3.99 -13.62
CA LYS A 178 16.72 -2.91 -12.65
C LYS A 178 15.48 -2.05 -12.41
N VAL A 179 14.62 -1.89 -13.42
CA VAL A 179 13.39 -1.10 -13.31
C VAL A 179 12.41 -1.77 -12.34
N THR A 180 12.18 -3.08 -12.49
CA THR A 180 11.31 -3.83 -11.58
C THR A 180 11.85 -3.86 -10.16
N PHE A 181 13.18 -3.94 -10.00
CA PHE A 181 13.84 -3.81 -8.70
C PHE A 181 13.53 -2.48 -8.03
N HIS A 182 13.79 -1.35 -8.68
CA HIS A 182 13.57 -0.02 -8.08
C HIS A 182 12.09 0.28 -7.81
N ILE A 183 11.18 -0.21 -8.66
CA ILE A 183 9.73 -0.12 -8.40
C ILE A 183 9.35 -0.94 -7.16
N SER A 184 9.82 -2.20 -7.08
CA SER A 184 9.54 -3.07 -5.93
C SER A 184 10.14 -2.51 -4.64
N GLU A 185 11.34 -1.95 -4.71
CA GLU A 185 12.01 -1.27 -3.60
C GLU A 185 11.18 -0.06 -3.13
N MET A 186 10.75 0.82 -4.04
CA MET A 186 9.89 1.96 -3.71
C MET A 186 8.61 1.52 -2.97
N MET A 187 7.91 0.51 -3.50
CA MET A 187 6.70 -0.03 -2.86
C MET A 187 6.98 -0.56 -1.45
N GLN A 188 8.08 -1.31 -1.30
CA GLN A 188 8.47 -1.88 -0.02
C GLN A 188 8.81 -0.78 0.99
N ARG A 189 9.45 0.32 0.58
CA ARG A 189 9.73 1.48 1.44
C ARG A 189 8.47 2.21 1.87
N LEU A 190 7.53 2.44 0.94
CA LEU A 190 6.22 3.04 1.25
C LEU A 190 5.47 2.19 2.29
N ARG A 191 5.50 0.86 2.12
CA ARG A 191 4.92 -0.09 3.07
C ARG A 191 5.60 -0.03 4.43
N GLU A 192 6.93 -0.06 4.46
CA GLU A 192 7.74 -0.05 5.69
C GLU A 192 7.45 1.19 6.55
N ILE A 193 7.45 2.40 5.96
CA ILE A 193 7.13 3.66 6.65
C ILE A 193 5.76 3.54 7.32
N SER A 194 4.77 3.06 6.56
CA SER A 194 3.40 2.92 7.03
C SER A 194 3.27 1.88 8.14
N TYR A 195 3.97 0.75 8.02
CA TYR A 195 3.96 -0.31 9.01
C TYR A 195 4.59 0.13 10.32
N ARG A 196 5.69 0.90 10.29
CA ARG A 196 6.28 1.49 11.50
C ARG A 196 5.29 2.42 12.22
N ALA A 197 4.57 3.26 11.47
CA ALA A 197 3.55 4.14 12.05
C ALA A 197 2.38 3.35 12.66
N LEU A 198 1.86 2.34 11.96
CA LEU A 198 0.78 1.47 12.45
C LEU A 198 1.21 0.67 13.70
N ALA A 199 2.44 0.16 13.71
CA ALA A 199 2.99 -0.64 14.80
C ALA A 199 3.12 0.15 16.10
N ARG A 200 3.23 1.50 16.03
CA ARG A 200 3.18 2.37 17.20
C ARG A 200 1.88 2.23 18.00
N PHE A 201 0.79 1.95 17.31
CA PHE A 201 -0.53 1.68 17.90
C PHE A 201 -0.82 0.19 18.06
N GLY A 202 0.20 -0.67 17.89
CA GLY A 202 0.05 -2.11 18.03
C GLY A 202 -0.78 -2.75 16.92
N SER A 203 -0.78 -2.14 15.72
CA SER A 203 -1.52 -2.63 14.55
C SER A 203 -0.58 -2.86 13.37
N ILE A 204 -0.90 -3.82 12.51
CA ILE A 204 -0.27 -3.98 11.19
C ILE A 204 -1.34 -4.42 10.18
N VAL A 205 -1.08 -4.16 8.90
CA VAL A 205 -1.90 -4.68 7.81
C VAL A 205 -1.72 -6.18 7.72
N SER A 206 -0.51 -6.66 7.45
CA SER A 206 -0.25 -8.09 7.32
C SER A 206 1.10 -8.45 7.93
N LEU A 207 1.19 -9.65 8.49
CA LEU A 207 2.46 -10.35 8.60
C LEU A 207 3.01 -10.63 7.20
N ASN A 208 4.31 -10.90 7.11
CA ASN A 208 4.96 -11.23 5.84
C ASN A 208 4.91 -12.75 5.64
N GLY A 209 4.14 -13.22 4.66
CA GLY A 209 3.89 -14.64 4.42
C GLY A 209 5.12 -15.53 4.16
N GLN A 210 6.27 -14.91 3.88
CA GLN A 210 7.57 -15.57 3.74
C GLN A 210 8.05 -16.21 5.04
N CYS A 211 7.77 -15.57 6.17
CA CYS A 211 8.25 -15.99 7.48
C CYS A 211 7.36 -15.43 8.58
N ILE A 212 6.66 -16.31 9.30
CA ILE A 212 5.76 -15.96 10.40
C ILE A 212 6.07 -16.84 11.60
N LEU A 213 6.60 -16.26 12.67
CA LEU A 213 6.69 -16.92 13.98
C LEU A 213 5.44 -16.60 14.77
N ALA A 214 4.70 -17.60 15.24
CA ALA A 214 3.46 -17.41 15.98
C ALA A 214 3.32 -18.40 17.15
N LYS A 215 2.56 -18.00 18.18
CA LYS A 215 2.08 -18.94 19.21
C LYS A 215 1.14 -19.96 18.57
N THR A 216 1.49 -21.23 18.66
CA THR A 216 0.76 -22.34 18.00
C THR A 216 -0.70 -22.35 18.40
N ASP A 217 -1.00 -22.31 19.70
CA ASP A 217 -2.37 -22.40 20.22
C ASP A 217 -3.26 -21.24 19.78
N VAL A 218 -2.69 -20.05 19.56
CA VAL A 218 -3.48 -18.89 19.11
C VAL A 218 -3.98 -19.10 17.69
N ILE A 219 -3.13 -19.59 16.78
CA ILE A 219 -3.50 -19.72 15.36
C ILE A 219 -4.08 -21.09 15.01
N LYS A 220 -3.96 -22.08 15.88
CA LYS A 220 -4.36 -23.48 15.65
C LYS A 220 -5.78 -23.63 15.13
N SER A 221 -6.76 -23.05 15.81
CA SER A 221 -8.16 -23.19 15.42
C SER A 221 -8.50 -22.52 14.09
N LEU A 222 -7.72 -21.52 13.66
CA LEU A 222 -7.82 -21.00 12.30
C LEU A 222 -7.25 -22.03 11.32
N VAL A 223 -5.99 -22.43 11.51
CA VAL A 223 -5.25 -23.29 10.56
C VAL A 223 -5.96 -24.63 10.34
N GLU A 224 -6.56 -25.20 11.40
CA GLU A 224 -7.31 -26.46 11.32
C GLU A 224 -8.71 -26.32 10.71
N SER A 225 -9.23 -25.09 10.55
CA SER A 225 -10.56 -24.83 10.01
C SER A 225 -10.64 -24.92 8.48
N GLU A 226 -11.83 -25.16 7.96
CA GLU A 226 -12.08 -25.05 6.51
C GLU A 226 -11.98 -23.61 5.99
N GLU A 227 -12.17 -22.60 6.84
CA GLU A 227 -12.04 -21.18 6.45
C GLU A 227 -10.60 -20.84 6.06
N PHE A 228 -9.60 -21.51 6.65
CA PHE A 228 -8.20 -21.31 6.27
C PHE A 228 -7.87 -21.85 4.88
N ASN A 229 -8.59 -22.88 4.42
CA ASN A 229 -8.42 -23.40 3.06
C ASN A 229 -9.01 -22.47 2.00
N SER A 230 -10.14 -21.85 2.30
CA SER A 230 -10.87 -20.99 1.37
C SER A 230 -11.69 -19.97 2.16
N VAL A 231 -11.22 -18.71 2.14
CA VAL A 231 -11.88 -17.63 2.86
C VAL A 231 -13.13 -17.22 2.10
N LYS A 232 -14.29 -17.25 2.75
CA LYS A 232 -15.56 -16.87 2.13
C LYS A 232 -15.90 -15.41 2.45
N LEU A 233 -16.43 -14.73 1.45
CA LEU A 233 -17.04 -13.40 1.57
C LEU A 233 -18.31 -13.39 0.71
N TRP A 234 -19.46 -13.51 1.37
CA TRP A 234 -20.76 -13.73 0.73
C TRP A 234 -20.72 -14.92 -0.26
N ARG A 235 -20.92 -14.67 -1.56
CA ARG A 235 -20.86 -15.67 -2.63
C ARG A 235 -19.46 -15.87 -3.23
N PHE A 236 -18.47 -15.08 -2.80
CA PHE A 236 -17.11 -15.15 -3.30
C PHE A 236 -16.21 -15.90 -2.33
N SER A 237 -15.14 -16.49 -2.85
CA SER A 237 -14.12 -17.14 -2.05
C SER A 237 -12.72 -16.83 -2.56
N THR A 238 -11.74 -16.83 -1.67
CA THR A 238 -10.32 -16.67 -2.02
C THR A 238 -9.43 -17.68 -1.33
N ILE A 239 -8.37 -18.05 -2.05
CA ILE A 239 -7.25 -18.84 -1.55
C ILE A 239 -5.97 -17.99 -1.38
N LEU A 240 -6.04 -16.68 -1.59
CA LEU A 240 -4.90 -15.75 -1.48
C LEU A 240 -4.80 -15.16 -0.07
N GLY A 241 -3.61 -14.69 0.33
CA GLY A 241 -3.39 -13.93 1.56
C GLY A 241 -3.56 -14.75 2.85
N ASP A 242 -2.85 -15.87 2.96
CA ASP A 242 -2.79 -16.69 4.18
C ASP A 242 -2.22 -15.89 5.35
N ASP A 243 -1.18 -15.12 5.10
CA ASP A 243 -0.58 -14.15 6.01
C ASP A 243 -1.56 -13.09 6.52
N ARG A 244 -2.36 -12.50 5.63
CA ARG A 244 -3.37 -11.49 5.96
C ARG A 244 -4.50 -12.09 6.79
N GLN A 245 -4.93 -13.32 6.47
CA GLN A 245 -5.95 -14.03 7.25
C GLN A 245 -5.46 -14.37 8.65
N ILE A 246 -4.25 -14.92 8.78
CA ILE A 246 -3.63 -15.21 10.08
C ILE A 246 -3.55 -13.92 10.90
N THR A 247 -3.09 -12.83 10.29
CA THR A 247 -3.01 -11.52 10.95
C THR A 247 -4.38 -11.08 11.45
N ASN A 248 -5.40 -11.07 10.58
CA ASN A 248 -6.75 -10.64 10.94
C ASN A 248 -7.36 -11.50 12.05
N TYR A 249 -7.13 -12.81 12.00
CA TYR A 249 -7.61 -13.73 13.01
C TYR A 249 -6.97 -13.46 14.38
N ILE A 250 -5.68 -13.17 14.43
CA ILE A 250 -4.98 -12.76 15.67
C ILE A 250 -5.67 -11.53 16.28
N TYR A 251 -5.93 -10.50 15.48
CA TYR A 251 -6.62 -9.29 15.94
C TYR A 251 -8.09 -9.54 16.31
N SER A 252 -8.78 -10.43 15.61
CA SER A 252 -10.17 -10.77 15.93
C SER A 252 -10.29 -11.44 17.30
N LYS A 253 -9.24 -12.13 17.75
CA LYS A 253 -9.08 -12.72 19.09
C LYS A 253 -8.55 -11.76 20.16
N GLY A 254 -8.30 -10.49 19.82
CA GLY A 254 -7.83 -9.49 20.77
C GLY A 254 -6.32 -9.51 21.02
N TYR A 255 -5.56 -10.32 20.26
CA TYR A 255 -4.10 -10.31 20.29
C TYR A 255 -3.52 -9.38 19.24
N LYS A 256 -2.20 -9.17 19.27
CA LYS A 256 -1.46 -8.34 18.33
C LYS A 256 -0.40 -9.11 17.56
N ALA A 257 0.00 -8.53 16.44
CA ALA A 257 1.08 -9.02 15.59
C ALA A 257 1.98 -7.86 15.17
N THR A 258 3.26 -8.14 14.92
CA THR A 258 4.23 -7.10 14.54
C THR A 258 5.16 -7.54 13.41
N VAL A 259 5.77 -6.56 12.73
CA VAL A 259 6.86 -6.78 11.77
C VAL A 259 8.09 -6.07 12.34
N THR A 260 9.23 -6.77 12.40
CA THR A 260 10.47 -6.22 12.94
C THR A 260 11.51 -5.99 11.84
N ASN A 261 12.17 -4.84 11.91
CA ASN A 261 13.29 -4.48 11.02
C ASN A 261 14.65 -4.97 11.56
N ASP A 262 14.66 -5.58 12.75
CA ASP A 262 15.88 -6.12 13.37
C ASP A 262 16.32 -7.43 12.68
N VAL A 263 15.38 -8.07 11.98
CA VAL A 263 15.64 -9.22 11.09
C VAL A 263 15.09 -8.88 9.71
N VAL A 264 15.91 -9.12 8.69
CA VAL A 264 15.52 -8.85 7.30
C VAL A 264 15.71 -10.11 6.47
N VAL A 265 14.61 -10.62 5.92
CA VAL A 265 14.63 -11.68 4.91
C VAL A 265 14.67 -11.08 3.51
N LYS A 266 15.27 -11.80 2.58
CA LYS A 266 15.52 -11.32 1.22
C LYS A 266 14.60 -12.01 0.24
N THR A 267 14.00 -11.25 -0.67
CA THR A 267 13.22 -11.79 -1.80
C THR A 267 13.67 -11.16 -3.10
N LYS A 268 13.72 -11.94 -4.17
CA LYS A 268 14.13 -11.45 -5.49
C LYS A 268 13.01 -10.65 -6.15
N ALA A 269 13.35 -9.46 -6.68
CA ALA A 269 12.45 -8.69 -7.52
C ALA A 269 11.99 -9.52 -8.75
N PRO A 270 10.75 -9.35 -9.23
CA PRO A 270 10.30 -9.97 -10.46
C PRO A 270 11.22 -9.63 -11.63
N ASP A 271 11.51 -10.60 -12.51
CA ASP A 271 12.42 -10.39 -13.63
C ASP A 271 11.80 -9.55 -14.77
N THR A 272 10.46 -9.44 -14.81
CA THR A 272 9.74 -8.65 -15.82
C THR A 272 8.66 -7.74 -15.21
N ILE A 273 8.34 -6.63 -15.90
CA ILE A 273 7.24 -5.74 -15.50
C ILE A 273 5.90 -6.49 -15.51
N ARG A 274 5.72 -7.45 -16.43
CA ARG A 274 4.52 -8.28 -16.50
C ARG A 274 4.35 -9.12 -15.23
N ASP A 275 5.42 -9.72 -14.73
CA ASP A 275 5.37 -10.53 -13.51
C ASP A 275 5.18 -9.68 -12.26
N LEU A 276 5.78 -8.48 -12.24
CA LEU A 276 5.52 -7.48 -11.22
C LEU A 276 4.05 -7.05 -11.19
N LEU A 277 3.45 -6.75 -12.35
CA LEU A 277 2.03 -6.39 -12.44
C LEU A 277 1.10 -7.54 -12.01
N LYS A 278 1.39 -8.78 -12.40
CA LYS A 278 0.64 -9.95 -11.91
C LYS A 278 0.73 -10.08 -10.38
N GLN A 279 1.92 -9.83 -9.82
CA GLN A 279 2.15 -9.87 -8.38
C GLN A 279 1.40 -8.75 -7.65
N MET A 280 1.46 -7.51 -8.15
CA MET A 280 0.70 -6.36 -7.64
C MET A 280 -0.80 -6.65 -7.65
N VAL A 281 -1.37 -7.05 -8.80
CA VAL A 281 -2.82 -7.32 -8.93
C VAL A 281 -3.25 -8.40 -7.95
N ARG A 282 -2.45 -9.45 -7.77
CA ARG A 282 -2.73 -10.52 -6.79
C ARG A 282 -2.76 -9.97 -5.36
N TRP A 283 -1.79 -9.14 -4.98
CA TRP A 283 -1.75 -8.50 -3.66
C TRP A 283 -2.94 -7.57 -3.45
N TYR A 284 -3.23 -6.67 -4.40
CA TYR A 284 -4.36 -5.75 -4.30
C TYR A 284 -5.70 -6.48 -4.27
N ARG A 285 -5.89 -7.57 -5.03
CA ARG A 285 -7.12 -8.39 -4.95
C ARG A 285 -7.31 -9.00 -3.57
N SER A 286 -6.26 -9.58 -3.01
CA SER A 286 -6.30 -10.16 -1.66
C SER A 286 -6.59 -9.08 -0.62
N ASN A 287 -5.89 -7.95 -0.70
CA ASN A 287 -6.04 -6.82 0.19
C ASN A 287 -7.46 -6.21 0.17
N ASN A 288 -8.01 -5.93 -1.01
CA ASN A 288 -9.38 -5.41 -1.13
C ASN A 288 -10.41 -6.41 -0.59
N PHE A 289 -10.19 -7.71 -0.82
CA PHE A 289 -11.07 -8.75 -0.28
C PHE A 289 -11.05 -8.75 1.26
N PHE A 290 -9.86 -8.72 1.86
CA PHE A 290 -9.73 -8.69 3.32
C PHE A 290 -10.20 -7.37 3.94
N LEU A 291 -10.07 -6.23 3.25
CA LEU A 291 -10.66 -4.97 3.69
C LEU A 291 -12.18 -5.10 3.86
N ILE A 292 -12.88 -5.60 2.84
CA ILE A 292 -14.35 -5.76 2.90
C ILE A 292 -14.72 -6.74 4.02
N LYS A 293 -13.95 -7.82 4.18
CA LYS A 293 -14.16 -8.78 5.28
C LYS A 293 -13.98 -8.11 6.65
N GLU A 294 -12.93 -7.32 6.84
CA GLU A 294 -12.63 -6.64 8.11
C GLU A 294 -13.68 -5.58 8.48
N ILE A 295 -14.26 -4.91 7.48
CA ILE A 295 -15.40 -4.01 7.69
C ILE A 295 -16.61 -4.83 8.13
N GLY A 296 -16.90 -5.95 7.45
CA GLY A 296 -18.06 -6.79 7.74
C GLY A 296 -17.99 -7.52 9.09
N ASP A 297 -16.81 -7.95 9.52
CA ASP A 297 -16.62 -8.68 10.79
C ASP A 297 -16.14 -7.80 11.96
N GLY A 298 -15.97 -6.50 11.73
CA GLY A 298 -15.54 -5.53 12.75
C GLY A 298 -14.07 -5.63 13.16
N THR A 299 -13.27 -6.51 12.54
CA THR A 299 -11.83 -6.62 12.83
C THR A 299 -11.08 -5.31 12.54
N ILE A 300 -11.56 -4.50 11.59
CA ILE A 300 -10.99 -3.18 11.29
C ILE A 300 -10.98 -2.27 12.53
N ILE A 301 -12.03 -2.35 13.37
CA ILE A 301 -12.18 -1.54 14.59
C ILE A 301 -11.25 -2.07 15.69
N LYS A 302 -11.13 -3.40 15.82
CA LYS A 302 -10.25 -4.06 16.79
C LYS A 302 -8.77 -3.72 16.58
N LYS A 303 -8.38 -3.39 15.35
CA LYS A 303 -7.04 -2.92 15.01
C LYS A 303 -6.78 -1.45 15.34
N GLY A 304 -7.81 -0.70 15.75
CA GLY A 304 -7.71 0.68 16.20
C GLY A 304 -8.02 1.72 15.13
N PHE A 305 -8.33 2.94 15.58
CA PHE A 305 -8.79 4.04 14.73
C PHE A 305 -7.75 4.43 13.66
N PHE A 306 -6.48 4.55 14.03
CA PHE A 306 -5.43 4.93 13.08
C PHE A 306 -5.27 3.89 11.96
N TYR A 307 -5.33 2.60 12.30
CA TYR A 307 -5.36 1.53 11.30
C TYR A 307 -6.54 1.67 10.35
N MET A 308 -7.74 1.83 10.90
CA MET A 308 -8.98 1.98 10.12
C MET A 308 -8.87 3.17 9.16
N PHE A 309 -8.44 4.33 9.65
CA PHE A 309 -8.22 5.51 8.82
C PHE A 309 -7.20 5.24 7.71
N THR A 310 -6.03 4.67 8.04
CA THR A 310 -4.96 4.38 7.08
C THR A 310 -5.44 3.48 5.95
N VAL A 311 -6.07 2.34 6.27
CA VAL A 311 -6.50 1.40 5.23
C VAL A 311 -7.65 1.97 4.40
N LEU A 312 -8.65 2.61 5.02
CA LEU A 312 -9.74 3.24 4.28
C LEU A 312 -9.23 4.33 3.34
N TYR A 313 -8.27 5.15 3.79
CA TYR A 313 -7.63 6.15 2.96
C TYR A 313 -6.91 5.51 1.76
N TRP A 314 -6.09 4.47 1.98
CA TRP A 314 -5.35 3.80 0.90
C TRP A 314 -6.25 3.26 -0.21
N TYR A 315 -7.36 2.62 0.16
CA TYR A 315 -8.26 2.01 -0.83
C TYR A 315 -9.27 3.01 -1.41
N ALA A 316 -9.61 4.07 -0.68
CA ALA A 316 -10.42 5.15 -1.22
C ALA A 316 -9.62 6.03 -2.19
N LEU A 317 -8.32 6.23 -1.96
CA LEU A 317 -7.50 7.18 -2.71
C LEU A 317 -7.50 6.92 -4.23
N PRO A 318 -7.26 5.69 -4.75
CA PRO A 318 -7.33 5.43 -6.19
C PRO A 318 -8.71 5.70 -6.78
N LEU A 319 -9.80 5.38 -6.05
CA LEU A 319 -11.17 5.61 -6.51
C LEU A 319 -11.51 7.09 -6.55
N LEU A 320 -11.18 7.83 -5.49
CA LEU A 320 -11.39 9.28 -5.42
C LEU A 320 -10.54 10.00 -6.48
N THR A 321 -9.30 9.54 -6.69
CA THR A 321 -8.40 10.08 -7.71
C THR A 321 -8.94 9.82 -9.12
N LEU A 322 -9.42 8.59 -9.39
CA LEU A 322 -10.05 8.26 -10.66
C LEU A 322 -11.28 9.15 -10.91
N LEU A 323 -12.15 9.27 -9.92
CA LEU A 323 -13.34 10.13 -9.99
C LEU A 323 -12.98 11.60 -10.23
N SER A 324 -11.99 12.12 -9.49
CA SER A 324 -11.50 13.49 -9.65
C SER A 324 -10.96 13.74 -11.07
N TYR A 325 -10.19 12.80 -11.63
CA TYR A 325 -9.67 12.91 -13.00
C TYR A 325 -10.76 12.77 -14.06
N SER A 326 -11.76 11.91 -13.85
CA SER A 326 -12.92 11.80 -14.72
C SER A 326 -13.70 13.11 -14.78
N LEU A 327 -14.01 13.71 -13.62
CA LEU A 327 -14.69 15.01 -13.55
C LEU A 327 -13.89 16.13 -14.22
N TYR A 328 -12.59 16.19 -13.94
CA TYR A 328 -11.70 17.15 -14.61
C TYR A 328 -11.72 16.98 -16.14
N THR A 329 -11.63 15.74 -16.62
CA THR A 329 -11.64 15.43 -18.06
C THR A 329 -12.97 15.83 -18.69
N GLU A 330 -14.10 15.53 -18.06
CA GLU A 330 -15.42 15.96 -18.52
C GLU A 330 -15.55 17.48 -18.61
N ILE A 331 -15.09 18.21 -17.59
CA ILE A 331 -15.09 19.68 -17.56
C ILE A 331 -14.28 20.25 -18.73
N ILE A 332 -13.06 19.74 -18.92
CA ILE A 332 -12.16 20.19 -20.00
C ILE A 332 -12.72 19.84 -21.37
N LEU A 333 -13.22 18.63 -21.59
CA LEU A 333 -13.82 18.23 -22.87
C LEU A 333 -15.08 19.03 -23.17
N SER A 334 -15.96 19.24 -22.19
CA SER A 334 -17.13 20.10 -22.34
C SER A 334 -16.76 21.52 -22.75
N HIS A 335 -15.72 22.08 -22.12
CA HIS A 335 -15.21 23.40 -22.47
C HIS A 335 -14.61 23.41 -23.89
N ALA A 336 -13.81 22.40 -24.23
CA ALA A 336 -13.21 22.27 -25.55
C ALA A 336 -14.27 22.15 -26.67
N ILE A 337 -15.33 21.37 -26.45
CA ILE A 337 -16.45 21.22 -27.39
C ILE A 337 -17.21 22.54 -27.53
N LYS A 338 -17.56 23.19 -26.41
CA LYS A 338 -18.29 24.47 -26.43
C LYS A 338 -17.51 25.58 -27.16
N HIS A 339 -16.18 25.54 -27.09
CA HIS A 339 -15.29 26.53 -27.70
C HIS A 339 -14.53 25.98 -28.91
N TRP A 340 -14.99 24.89 -29.53
CA TRP A 340 -14.26 24.18 -30.59
C TRP A 340 -13.86 25.09 -31.76
N ASN A 341 -14.82 25.87 -32.27
CA ASN A 341 -14.57 26.78 -33.40
C ASN A 341 -13.57 27.90 -33.08
N PHE A 342 -13.45 28.29 -31.80
CA PHE A 342 -12.44 29.25 -31.36
C PHE A 342 -11.08 28.58 -31.24
N ILE A 343 -11.01 27.38 -30.67
CA ILE A 343 -9.79 26.58 -30.54
C ILE A 343 -9.21 26.27 -31.92
N VAL A 344 -10.03 25.78 -32.85
CA VAL A 344 -9.61 25.51 -34.24
C VAL A 344 -9.07 26.77 -34.88
N ARG A 345 -9.81 27.89 -34.79
CA ARG A 345 -9.33 29.18 -35.32
C ARG A 345 -7.99 29.58 -34.72
N ALA A 346 -7.84 29.54 -33.40
CA ALA A 346 -6.58 29.87 -32.72
C ALA A 346 -5.41 29.00 -33.18
N ILE A 347 -5.64 27.69 -33.37
CA ILE A 347 -4.63 26.75 -33.87
C ILE A 347 -4.30 27.02 -35.34
N THR A 348 -5.30 27.26 -36.19
CA THR A 348 -5.09 27.48 -37.63
C THR A 348 -4.48 28.84 -37.96
N THR A 349 -4.72 29.86 -37.13
CA THR A 349 -4.21 31.21 -37.38
C THR A 349 -2.74 31.35 -36.98
N ASP A 350 -2.34 30.76 -35.84
CA ASP A 350 -0.95 30.81 -35.38
C ASP A 350 -0.64 29.63 -34.44
N PRO A 351 -0.32 28.44 -34.99
CA PRO A 351 -0.12 27.23 -34.20
C PRO A 351 1.08 27.34 -33.26
N ALA A 352 2.13 28.05 -33.65
CA ALA A 352 3.32 28.26 -32.82
C ALA A 352 2.97 29.09 -31.59
N ARG A 353 2.24 30.20 -31.77
CA ARG A 353 1.81 31.06 -30.66
C ARG A 353 0.72 30.43 -29.81
N PHE A 354 -0.13 29.57 -30.37
CA PHE A 354 -1.07 28.78 -29.57
C PHE A 354 -0.34 27.79 -28.67
N ILE A 355 0.63 27.04 -29.20
CA ILE A 355 1.47 26.12 -28.42
C ILE A 355 2.27 26.89 -27.36
N GLU A 356 2.89 28.00 -27.74
CA GLU A 356 3.59 28.90 -26.83
C GLU A 356 2.65 29.39 -25.72
N ASN A 357 1.46 29.91 -26.03
CA ASN A 357 0.51 30.36 -25.00
C ASN A 357 0.02 29.21 -24.10
N VAL A 358 -0.19 28.01 -24.63
CA VAL A 358 -0.61 26.85 -23.81
C VAL A 358 0.54 26.37 -22.92
N ILE A 359 1.76 26.33 -23.43
CA ILE A 359 2.96 25.91 -22.69
C ILE A 359 3.38 27.00 -21.70
N ILE A 360 3.58 28.24 -22.14
CA ILE A 360 3.91 29.39 -21.30
C ILE A 360 2.83 29.62 -20.26
N SER A 361 1.52 29.60 -20.57
CA SER A 361 0.51 29.76 -19.52
C SER A 361 0.47 28.61 -18.53
N ARG A 362 0.94 27.40 -18.89
CA ARG A 362 1.10 26.27 -17.96
C ARG A 362 2.39 26.39 -17.15
N ILE A 363 3.49 26.82 -17.76
CA ILE A 363 4.77 27.10 -17.11
C ILE A 363 4.60 28.28 -16.15
N ASP A 364 4.04 29.41 -16.57
CA ASP A 364 3.67 30.54 -15.70
C ASP A 364 2.70 30.15 -14.59
N ARG A 365 1.88 29.10 -14.74
CA ARG A 365 1.02 28.60 -13.65
C ARG A 365 1.73 27.61 -12.72
N LEU A 366 2.62 26.77 -13.26
CA LEU A 366 3.45 25.83 -12.49
C LEU A 366 4.61 26.53 -11.76
N PHE A 367 5.09 27.63 -12.33
CA PHE A 367 6.22 28.45 -11.88
C PHE A 367 5.79 29.88 -11.52
N ASN A 368 4.50 30.17 -11.34
CA ASN A 368 4.04 31.37 -10.61
C ASN A 368 4.40 31.21 -9.11
N ILE A 369 5.71 31.16 -8.86
CA ILE A 369 6.32 31.85 -7.75
C ILE A 369 6.03 33.32 -8.04
N ASP A 370 4.82 33.76 -7.69
CA ASP A 370 4.65 35.15 -7.29
C ASP A 370 5.73 35.38 -6.21
N PRO A 371 6.72 36.28 -6.44
CA PRO A 371 7.83 36.50 -5.52
C PRO A 371 7.38 37.17 -4.22
N THR A 372 6.08 37.43 -4.07
CA THR A 372 5.53 37.75 -2.76
C THR A 372 5.87 36.63 -1.77
N PRO A 373 6.45 36.97 -0.60
CA PRO A 373 6.71 35.99 0.45
C PRO A 373 5.46 35.15 0.69
N ILE A 374 5.63 33.87 1.06
CA ILE A 374 4.50 33.01 1.48
C ILE A 374 3.63 33.75 2.52
N ALA A 375 4.23 34.59 3.37
CA ALA A 375 3.55 35.51 4.28
C ALA A 375 2.55 36.49 3.62
N ASN A 376 2.83 36.99 2.41
CA ASN A 376 1.94 37.86 1.63
C ASN A 376 0.79 37.09 0.96
N LYS A 377 1.00 35.82 0.55
CA LYS A 377 -0.12 34.94 0.20
C LYS A 377 -1.03 34.70 1.40
N PHE A 378 -0.46 34.51 2.60
CA PHE A 378 -1.20 34.42 3.87
C PHE A 378 -1.83 35.75 4.31
N HIS A 379 -1.31 36.91 3.90
CA HIS A 379 -1.93 38.22 4.20
C HIS A 379 -3.34 38.35 3.58
N HIS A 380 -3.63 37.70 2.45
CA HIS A 380 -4.99 37.62 1.89
C HIS A 380 -5.93 36.67 2.68
N PHE A 381 -5.41 35.86 3.59
CA PHE A 381 -6.19 35.01 4.49
C PHE A 381 -6.41 35.67 5.88
N LEU A 382 -5.87 36.87 6.13
CA LEU A 382 -6.05 37.59 7.39
C LEU A 382 -7.45 38.24 7.48
N PRO A 383 -8.11 38.24 8.67
CA PRO A 383 -9.45 38.78 8.88
C PRO A 383 -9.65 40.24 8.41
N HIS A 384 -8.61 41.06 8.41
CA HIS A 384 -8.69 42.49 8.11
C HIS A 384 -8.81 42.84 6.61
N HIS A 385 -8.67 41.86 5.70
CA HIS A 385 -8.98 42.03 4.27
C HIS A 385 -10.31 41.38 3.84
N PHE A 386 -11.10 40.87 4.80
CA PHE A 386 -12.48 40.45 4.57
C PHE A 386 -13.38 41.68 4.46
N ASN A 387 -13.25 42.44 3.38
CA ASN A 387 -14.26 43.40 3.00
C ASN A 387 -15.46 42.58 2.50
N PRO A 388 -16.63 42.58 3.17
CA PRO A 388 -17.73 41.66 2.85
C PRO A 388 -18.40 41.95 1.49
N ILE A 389 -17.90 42.94 0.75
CA ILE A 389 -18.43 43.37 -0.54
C ILE A 389 -17.35 43.16 -1.60
N MET A 390 -17.28 41.95 -2.17
CA MET A 390 -16.58 41.77 -3.44
C MET A 390 -17.44 42.37 -4.55
N LEU A 391 -16.89 43.36 -5.26
CA LEU A 391 -17.51 44.03 -6.40
C LEU A 391 -16.82 43.60 -7.69
N ILE A 392 -17.59 43.33 -8.74
CA ILE A 392 -17.11 43.27 -10.11
C ILE A 392 -17.87 44.34 -10.90
N TYR A 393 -17.16 45.35 -11.42
CA TYR A 393 -17.76 46.51 -12.11
C TYR A 393 -18.90 47.16 -11.30
N ASP A 394 -18.62 47.53 -10.05
CA ASP A 394 -19.56 48.18 -9.12
C ASP A 394 -20.87 47.42 -8.79
N ASN A 395 -20.98 46.15 -9.18
CA ASN A 395 -22.10 45.29 -8.82
C ASN A 395 -21.76 44.35 -7.66
N LYS A 396 -22.67 44.27 -6.66
CA LYS A 396 -22.56 43.32 -5.55
C LYS A 396 -22.64 41.88 -6.06
N LEU A 397 -21.63 41.08 -5.75
CA LEU A 397 -21.67 39.63 -6.00
C LEU A 397 -22.76 38.96 -5.17
N SER A 398 -23.39 37.92 -5.72
CA SER A 398 -24.35 37.11 -4.98
C SER A 398 -23.66 36.34 -3.85
N ALA A 399 -24.37 36.08 -2.74
CA ALA A 399 -23.83 35.28 -1.63
C ALA A 399 -23.28 33.91 -2.07
N LYS A 400 -23.91 33.30 -3.10
CA LYS A 400 -23.44 32.03 -3.71
C LYS A 400 -22.08 32.18 -4.39
N MET A 401 -21.85 33.28 -5.11
CA MET A 401 -20.56 33.57 -5.75
C MET A 401 -19.46 33.86 -4.74
N ILE A 402 -19.80 34.59 -3.67
CA ILE A 402 -18.88 34.86 -2.55
C ILE A 402 -18.48 33.55 -1.86
N LEU A 403 -19.45 32.71 -1.50
CA LEU A 403 -19.19 31.40 -0.88
C LEU A 403 -18.30 30.51 -1.75
N PHE A 404 -18.57 30.48 -3.05
CA PHE A 404 -17.77 29.74 -4.01
C PHE A 404 -16.33 30.27 -4.12
N HIS A 405 -16.14 31.59 -4.13
CA HIS A 405 -14.81 32.17 -4.13
C HIS A 405 -14.01 31.74 -2.90
N TYR A 406 -14.60 31.82 -1.70
CA TYR A 406 -13.94 31.36 -0.48
C TYR A 406 -13.64 29.86 -0.51
N PHE A 407 -14.58 29.04 -1.01
CA PHE A 407 -14.36 27.61 -1.17
C PHE A 407 -13.23 27.30 -2.17
N TYR A 408 -13.16 28.03 -3.29
CA TYR A 408 -12.07 27.90 -4.27
C TYR A 408 -10.72 28.29 -3.66
N VAL A 409 -10.66 29.40 -2.93
CA VAL A 409 -9.44 29.84 -2.22
C VAL A 409 -9.01 28.79 -1.18
N PHE A 410 -9.94 28.25 -0.40
CA PHE A 410 -9.67 27.14 0.52
C PHE A 410 -9.16 25.90 -0.21
N HIS A 411 -9.80 25.51 -1.30
CA HIS A 411 -9.36 24.40 -2.14
C HIS A 411 -7.91 24.57 -2.61
N THR A 412 -7.55 25.76 -3.12
CA THR A 412 -6.18 26.05 -3.56
C THR A 412 -5.18 25.94 -2.41
N LEU A 413 -5.49 26.52 -1.24
CA LEU A 413 -4.62 26.46 -0.06
C LEU A 413 -4.37 25.01 0.37
N VAL A 414 -5.43 24.21 0.52
CA VAL A 414 -5.31 22.80 0.91
C VAL A 414 -4.53 22.01 -0.14
N GLY A 415 -4.72 22.31 -1.43
CA GLY A 415 -3.95 21.72 -2.52
C GLY A 415 -2.44 22.00 -2.40
N GLU A 416 -2.06 23.26 -2.14
CA GLU A 416 -0.66 23.66 -1.93
C GLU A 416 -0.04 22.94 -0.72
N VAL A 417 -0.74 22.90 0.42
CA VAL A 417 -0.25 22.20 1.63
C VAL A 417 -0.10 20.70 1.37
N SER A 418 -1.06 20.08 0.68
CA SER A 418 -1.01 18.66 0.29
C SER A 418 0.18 18.34 -0.60
N ALA A 419 0.54 19.25 -1.52
CA ALA A 419 1.73 19.09 -2.36
C ALA A 419 3.01 19.16 -1.51
N ILE A 420 3.10 20.12 -0.58
CA ILE A 420 4.26 20.28 0.31
C ILE A 420 4.49 19.02 1.15
N VAL A 421 3.46 18.49 1.82
CA VAL A 421 3.63 17.27 2.64
C VAL A 421 3.99 16.05 1.79
N SER A 422 3.46 15.96 0.56
CA SER A 422 3.80 14.88 -0.37
C SER A 422 5.27 14.97 -0.82
N ILE A 423 5.77 16.18 -1.06
CA ILE A 423 7.19 16.43 -1.35
C ILE A 423 8.05 16.03 -0.14
N VAL A 424 7.65 16.35 1.09
CA VAL A 424 8.37 15.93 2.31
C VAL A 424 8.45 14.41 2.42
N MET A 425 7.35 13.71 2.11
CA MET A 425 7.32 12.23 2.09
C MET A 425 8.29 11.68 1.03
N ILE A 426 8.26 12.23 -0.19
CA ILE A 426 9.15 11.85 -1.29
C ILE A 426 10.63 12.09 -0.91
N ILE A 427 10.97 13.26 -0.37
CA ILE A 427 12.33 13.59 0.07
C ILE A 427 12.79 12.64 1.17
N SER A 428 11.92 12.31 2.12
CA SER A 428 12.22 11.36 3.20
C SER A 428 12.60 9.97 2.64
N ILE A 429 11.90 9.50 1.61
CA ILE A 429 12.21 8.25 0.92
C ILE A 429 13.52 8.37 0.12
N LEU A 430 13.74 9.50 -0.56
CA LEU A 430 14.97 9.76 -1.33
C LEU A 430 16.21 9.74 -0.42
N LEU A 431 16.18 10.46 0.71
CA LEU A 431 17.28 10.52 1.67
C LEU A 431 17.64 9.12 2.22
N TYR A 432 16.64 8.25 2.34
CA TYR A 432 16.85 6.86 2.75
C TYR A 432 17.46 5.98 1.65
N THR A 433 17.01 6.12 0.40
CA THR A 433 17.50 5.32 -0.75
C THR A 433 18.92 5.68 -1.20
N ARG A 434 19.43 6.86 -0.85
CA ARG A 434 20.81 7.35 -1.11
C ARG A 434 21.25 7.32 -2.60
N LYS A 435 20.34 7.10 -3.56
CA LYS A 435 20.63 7.04 -5.01
C LYS A 435 19.50 7.65 -5.85
N ILE A 436 19.72 8.86 -6.38
CA ILE A 436 18.75 9.62 -7.18
C ILE A 436 18.25 8.85 -8.41
N ARG A 437 19.13 8.18 -9.16
CA ARG A 437 18.74 7.41 -10.36
C ARG A 437 17.79 6.25 -10.03
N GLY A 438 18.06 5.52 -8.95
CA GLY A 438 17.20 4.43 -8.50
C GLY A 438 15.85 4.96 -8.01
N PHE A 439 15.87 6.07 -7.27
CA PHE A 439 14.66 6.76 -6.83
C PHE A 439 13.76 7.19 -7.99
N ALA A 440 14.32 7.80 -9.04
CA ALA A 440 13.57 8.25 -10.22
C ALA A 440 12.86 7.09 -10.95
N LEU A 441 13.54 5.95 -11.12
CA LEU A 441 12.92 4.74 -11.66
C LEU A 441 11.85 4.18 -10.72
N GLY A 442 12.08 4.25 -9.41
CA GLY A 442 11.12 3.84 -8.38
C GLY A 442 9.82 4.63 -8.41
N LEU A 443 9.81 5.89 -8.85
CA LEU A 443 8.59 6.70 -8.99
C LEU A 443 7.58 6.09 -9.97
N LEU A 444 8.01 5.21 -10.88
CA LEU A 444 7.09 4.43 -11.73
C LEU A 444 6.17 3.49 -10.92
N ALA A 445 6.47 3.27 -9.63
CA ALA A 445 5.58 2.54 -8.72
C ALA A 445 4.20 3.19 -8.61
N PHE A 446 4.10 4.52 -8.52
CA PHE A 446 2.81 5.20 -8.31
C PHE A 446 1.76 4.92 -9.39
N PRO A 447 2.04 5.16 -10.70
CA PRO A 447 1.06 4.85 -11.75
C PRO A 447 0.78 3.35 -11.86
N LEU A 448 1.78 2.48 -11.65
CA LEU A 448 1.57 1.03 -11.71
C LEU A 448 0.71 0.52 -10.54
N MET A 449 0.93 1.02 -9.32
CA MET A 449 0.12 0.73 -8.15
C MET A 449 -1.33 1.17 -8.37
N PHE A 450 -1.53 2.40 -8.87
CA PHE A 450 -2.86 2.93 -9.19
C PHE A 450 -3.60 2.04 -10.18
N LEU A 451 -2.97 1.71 -11.32
CA LEU A 451 -3.59 0.87 -12.35
C LEU A 451 -3.84 -0.56 -11.85
N ALA A 452 -2.89 -1.14 -11.11
CA ALA A 452 -3.02 -2.49 -10.58
C ALA A 452 -4.13 -2.59 -9.53
N ASP A 453 -4.32 -1.58 -8.67
CA ASP A 453 -5.37 -1.56 -7.65
C ASP A 453 -6.76 -1.39 -8.27
N ILE A 454 -6.93 -0.42 -9.19
CA ILE A 454 -8.19 -0.26 -9.94
C ILE A 454 -8.55 -1.54 -10.69
N PHE A 455 -7.59 -2.17 -11.37
CA PHE A 455 -7.82 -3.45 -12.04
C PHE A 455 -8.16 -4.57 -11.06
N ALA A 456 -7.48 -4.64 -9.91
CA ALA A 456 -7.72 -5.63 -8.88
C ALA A 456 -9.13 -5.51 -8.28
N LEU A 457 -9.58 -4.29 -7.98
CA LEU A 457 -10.94 -3.98 -7.52
C LEU A 457 -11.99 -4.47 -8.53
N MET A 458 -11.83 -4.12 -9.81
CA MET A 458 -12.73 -4.57 -10.89
C MET A 458 -12.66 -6.07 -11.16
N THR A 459 -11.74 -6.81 -10.54
CA THR A 459 -11.58 -8.25 -10.75
C THR A 459 -11.51 -9.03 -9.43
N ILE A 460 -12.05 -8.45 -8.36
CA ILE A 460 -11.96 -8.97 -7.00
C ILE A 460 -12.58 -10.37 -6.85
N TRP A 461 -13.52 -10.77 -7.70
CA TRP A 461 -14.11 -12.12 -7.68
C TRP A 461 -13.24 -13.21 -8.34
N ARG A 462 -12.20 -12.83 -9.10
CA ARG A 462 -11.35 -13.77 -9.86
C ARG A 462 -10.19 -14.30 -8.98
N GLN A 463 -10.52 -15.09 -7.96
CA GLN A 463 -9.53 -15.60 -6.97
C GLN A 463 -9.42 -17.13 -6.89
N LYS A 464 -9.82 -17.86 -7.94
CA LYS A 464 -9.91 -19.34 -7.93
C LYS A 464 -8.62 -20.10 -8.23
N LYS A 465 -7.51 -19.45 -8.62
CA LYS A 465 -6.24 -20.12 -8.93
C LYS A 465 -5.05 -19.37 -8.34
N TRP A 466 -4.12 -20.12 -7.74
CA TRP A 466 -2.82 -19.62 -7.32
C TRP A 466 -1.99 -19.33 -8.58
N SER A 467 -1.94 -18.08 -9.01
CA SER A 467 -1.01 -17.66 -10.06
C SER A 467 0.35 -17.36 -9.44
N GLY A 468 0.98 -18.39 -8.86
CA GLY A 468 2.42 -18.39 -8.63
C GLY A 468 3.14 -18.34 -9.98
N ARG A 469 4.38 -17.82 -10.00
CA ARG A 469 5.20 -17.73 -11.22
C ARG A 469 5.24 -19.13 -11.87
N ASN A 470 4.71 -19.22 -13.10
CA ASN A 470 4.98 -20.36 -13.98
C ASN A 470 6.36 -20.20 -14.58
#